data_AF-A0A382KGN9-F1
#
_entry.id   AF-A0A382KGN9-F1
#
_cell.length_a   1.000
_cell.length_b   1.000
_cell.length_c   1.000
_cell.angle_alpha   90.00
_cell.angle_beta   90.00
_cell.angle_gamma   90.00
#
_symmetry.space_group_name_H-M   'P 1'
#
loop_
_entity.id
_entity.type
_entity.pdbx_description
1 polymer ?
#
loop_
_entity_poly.entity_id
_entity_poly.type
_entity_poly.pdbx_seq_one_letter_code
_entity_poly.pdbx_strand_id
1 'polypeptide(L)' 'MEVSSATNLVLLVLRAATGLTLAAHGWNKFFSGGRLPGTGRWFDSIGMRPGRLNAWLAASTEVGAGVLLAAGLVTPVSA' A
#
# COMPACT_ATOMS: atom_id res chain seq x y z
N MET A 1 7.63 16.94 24.28
CA MET A 1 7.88 15.57 24.79
C MET A 1 8.98 15.00 23.91
N GLU A 2 10.12 14.62 24.46
CA GLU A 2 11.23 14.10 23.65
C GLU A 2 10.93 12.64 23.25
N VAL A 3 11.03 12.33 21.96
CA VAL A 3 10.80 10.96 21.46
C VAL A 3 12.09 10.17 21.66
N SER A 4 12.04 9.10 22.47
CA SER A 4 13.22 8.27 22.73
C SER A 4 13.75 7.59 21.46
N SER A 5 15.04 7.24 21.44
CA SER A 5 15.62 6.46 20.32
C SER A 5 14.90 5.13 20.10
N ALA A 6 14.43 4.48 21.17
CA ALA A 6 13.64 3.26 21.08
C ALA A 6 12.29 3.51 20.38
N THR A 7 11.61 4.61 20.73
CA THR A 7 10.35 5.02 20.08
C THR A 7 10.58 5.30 18.59
N ASN A 8 11.64 6.04 18.24
CA ASN A 8 11.99 6.32 16.85
C ASN A 8 12.24 5.04 16.03
N LEU A 9 12.93 4.07 16.62
CA LEU A 9 13.16 2.77 15.98
C LEU A 9 11.86 2.00 15.75
N VAL A 10 10.97 1.97 16.74
CA VAL A 10 9.65 1.32 16.61
C VAL A 10 8.83 1.98 15.50
N LEU A 11 8.79 3.31 15.47
CA LEU A 11 8.07 4.05 14.43
C LEU A 11 8.66 3.79 13.04
N LEU A 12 9.99 3.73 12.92
CA LEU A 12 10.67 3.39 11.67
C LEU A 12 10.27 1.98 11.18
N VAL A 13 10.33 0.98 12.07
CA VAL A 13 9.98 -0.40 11.74
C VAL A 13 8.51 -0.51 11.34
N LEU A 14 7.61 0.08 12.12
CA LEU A 14 6.17 0.08 11.82
C LEU A 14 5.87 0.70 10.46
N ARG A 15 6.49 1.85 10.17
CA ARG A 15 6.34 2.55 8.90
C ARG A 15 6.86 1.73 7.72
N ALA A 16 8.08 1.20 7.84
CA ALA A 16 8.69 0.38 6.79
C ALA A 16 7.89 -0.91 6.55
N ALA A 17 7.53 -1.63 7.61
CA ALA A 17 6.76 -2.87 7.51
C ALA A 17 5.39 -2.63 6.87
N THR A 18 4.68 -1.59 7.29
CA THR A 18 3.36 -1.25 6.74
C THR A 18 3.47 -0.84 5.26
N GLY A 19 4.39 0.06 4.93
CA GLY A 19 4.59 0.55 3.57
C GLY A 19 5.00 -0.55 2.60
N LEU A 20 5.98 -1.38 2.98
CA LEU A 20 6.44 -2.49 2.15
C LEU A 20 5.39 -3.59 2.00
N THR A 21 4.61 -3.86 3.04
CA THR A 21 3.49 -4.81 2.95
C THR A 21 2.44 -4.34 1.95
N LEU A 22 2.06 -3.06 2.00
CA LEU A 22 1.11 -2.47 1.05
C LEU A 22 1.67 -2.52 -0.37
N ALA A 23 2.95 -2.17 -0.55
CA ALA A 23 3.59 -2.21 -1.85
C ALA A 23 3.65 -3.62 -2.42
N ALA A 24 4.00 -4.62 -1.60
CA ALA A 24 4.00 -6.03 -2.00
C ALA A 24 2.59 -6.53 -2.33
N HIS A 25 1.57 -6.10 -1.58
CA HIS A 25 0.18 -6.44 -1.85
C HIS A 25 -0.29 -5.90 -3.22
N GLY A 26 0.00 -4.63 -3.52
CA GLY A 26 -0.29 -4.03 -4.82
C GLY A 26 0.50 -4.66 -5.96
N TRP A 27 1.79 -4.95 -5.74
CA TRP A 27 2.65 -5.64 -6.71
C TRP A 27 2.09 -7.02 -7.09
N ASN A 28 1.61 -7.77 -6.09
CA ASN A 28 0.99 -9.08 -6.33
C ASN A 28 -0.26 -8.97 -7.21
N LYS A 29 -1.03 -7.88 -7.12
CA LYS A 29 -2.18 -7.66 -8.02
C LYS A 29 -1.76 -7.45 -9.47
N PHE A 30 -0.54 -7.00 -9.74
CA PHE A 30 -0.02 -6.90 -11.10
C PHE A 30 0.51 -8.25 -11.61
N PHE A 31 1.27 -8.98 -10.80
CA PHE A 31 2.13 -10.05 -11.31
C PHE A 31 1.77 -11.46 -10.82
N SER A 32 1.04 -11.58 -9.71
CA SER A 32 0.75 -12.85 -9.04
C SER A 32 -0.75 -13.16 -8.97
N GLY A 33 -1.10 -14.41 -8.67
CA GLY A 33 -2.47 -14.89 -8.51
C GLY A 33 -3.38 -14.56 -9.71
N GLY A 34 -4.62 -14.15 -9.43
CA GLY A 34 -5.61 -13.75 -10.44
C GLY A 34 -5.28 -12.45 -11.19
N ARG A 35 -4.21 -11.74 -10.80
CA ARG A 35 -3.76 -10.45 -11.35
C ARG A 35 -4.89 -9.41 -11.42
N LEU A 36 -4.67 -8.32 -12.16
CA LEU A 36 -5.65 -7.27 -12.37
C LEU A 36 -7.00 -7.77 -12.90
N PRO A 37 -7.09 -8.76 -13.82
CA PRO A 37 -8.38 -9.29 -14.23
C PRO A 37 -9.15 -9.97 -13.09
N GLY A 38 -8.46 -10.74 -12.23
CA GLY A 38 -9.05 -11.37 -11.07
C GLY A 38 -9.51 -10.36 -10.02
N THR A 39 -8.65 -9.40 -9.69
CA THR A 39 -8.99 -8.29 -8.79
C THR A 39 -10.16 -7.47 -9.35
N GLY A 40 -10.20 -7.24 -10.67
CA GLY A 40 -11.30 -6.54 -11.34
C GLY A 40 -12.62 -7.30 -11.23
N ARG A 41 -12.60 -8.61 -11.46
CA ARG A 41 -13.79 -9.46 -11.24
C ARG A 41 -14.26 -9.43 -9.79
N TRP A 42 -13.33 -9.42 -8.83
CA TRP A 42 -13.68 -9.28 -7.42
C TRP A 42 -14.37 -7.94 -7.14
N PHE A 43 -13.83 -6.82 -7.64
CA PHE A 43 -14.47 -5.51 -7.52
C PHE A 43 -15.87 -5.48 -8.16
N ASP A 44 -16.03 -6.03 -9.36
CA ASP A 44 -17.35 -6.13 -10.01
C ASP A 44 -18.33 -6.99 -9.19
N SER A 45 -17.84 -8.05 -8.52
CA SER A 45 -18.65 -8.95 -7.69
C SER A 45 -19.23 -8.29 -6.43
N ILE A 46 -18.54 -7.27 -5.90
CA ILE A 46 -19.00 -6.47 -4.76
C ILE A 46 -19.73 -5.18 -5.18
N GLY A 47 -20.03 -5.02 -6.48
CA GLY A 47 -20.74 -3.87 -7.02
C GLY A 47 -19.88 -2.65 -7.32
N MET A 48 -18.56 -2.71 -7.12
CA MET A 48 -17.62 -1.63 -7.45
C MET A 48 -17.27 -1.65 -8.94
N ARG A 49 -18.14 -1.04 -9.76
CA ARG A 49 -17.99 -0.98 -11.22
C ARG A 49 -17.44 0.37 -11.69
N PRO A 50 -16.55 0.43 -12.71
CA PRO A 50 -16.00 -0.72 -13.44
C PRO A 50 -14.80 -1.35 -12.70
N GLY A 51 -14.89 -2.64 -12.40
CA GLY A 51 -13.93 -3.34 -11.55
C GLY A 51 -12.50 -3.33 -12.12
N ARG A 52 -12.35 -3.35 -13.45
CA ARG A 52 -11.03 -3.23 -14.10
C ARG A 52 -10.32 -1.91 -13.78
N LEU A 53 -11.05 -0.79 -13.77
CA LEU A 53 -10.48 0.51 -13.41
C LEU A 53 -10.11 0.53 -11.92
N ASN A 54 -11.01 0.03 -11.06
CA ASN A 54 -10.76 -0.07 -9.62
C ASN A 54 -9.56 -0.96 -9.30
N ALA A 55 -9.36 -2.05 -10.03
CA ALA A 55 -8.18 -2.92 -9.90
C ALA A 55 -6.89 -2.19 -10.23
N TRP A 56 -6.87 -1.41 -11.32
CA TRP A 56 -5.71 -0.60 -11.69
C TRP A 56 -5.42 0.48 -10.65
N LEU A 57 -6.44 1.22 -10.23
CA LEU A 57 -6.30 2.28 -9.23
C LEU A 57 -5.80 1.69 -7.91
N ALA A 58 -6.44 0.65 -7.38
CA ALA A 58 -6.03 0.00 -6.14
C ALA A 58 -4.58 -0.51 -6.20
N ALA A 59 -4.23 -1.29 -7.23
CA ALA A 59 -2.88 -1.85 -7.34
C ALA A 59 -1.80 -0.75 -7.48
N SER A 60 -2.06 0.29 -8.28
CA SER A 60 -1.11 1.39 -8.49
C SER A 60 -0.94 2.23 -7.23
N THR A 61 -2.06 2.54 -6.55
CA THR A 61 -2.05 3.30 -5.29
C THR A 61 -1.36 2.52 -4.17
N GLU A 62 -1.59 1.21 -4.05
CA GLU A 62 -0.94 0.38 -3.03
C GLU A 62 0.57 0.32 -3.23
N VAL A 63 1.05 0.16 -4.47
CA VAL A 63 2.49 0.20 -4.77
C VAL A 63 3.06 1.59 -4.48
N GLY A 64 2.47 2.64 -5.06
CA GLY A 64 2.99 4.00 -4.94
C GLY A 64 2.98 4.50 -3.50
N ALA A 65 1.82 4.44 -2.83
CA ALA A 65 1.68 4.88 -1.45
C ALA A 65 2.49 4.01 -0.49
N GLY A 66 2.56 2.69 -0.72
CA GLY A 66 3.38 1.78 0.08
C GLY A 66 4.86 2.13 0.04
N VAL A 67 5.41 2.37 -1.15
CA VAL A 67 6.81 2.80 -1.34
C VAL A 67 7.06 4.17 -0.70
N LEU A 68 6.18 5.15 -0.95
CA LEU A 68 6.33 6.50 -0.37
C LEU A 68 6.26 6.45 1.16
N LEU A 69 5.38 5.64 1.73
CA LEU A 69 5.25 5.45 3.18
C LEU A 69 6.51 4.79 3.76
N ALA A 70 6.99 3.71 3.15
CA ALA A 70 8.22 3.02 3.55
C ALA A 70 9.47 3.91 3.42
N ALA A 71 9.47 4.88 2.50
CA ALA A 71 10.52 5.89 2.36
C ALA A 71 10.36 7.07 3.33
N GLY A 72 9.16 7.33 3.85
CA GLY A 72 8.88 8.43 4.79
C GLY A 72 8.53 9.74 4.07
N LEU A 73 8.12 9.65 2.81
CA LEU A 73 7.81 10.80 1.95
C LEU A 73 6.35 11.28 2.07
N VAL A 74 5.53 10.54 2.84
CA VAL A 74 4.15 10.90 3.19
C VAL A 74 3.94 10.96 4.71
N THR A 75 5.02 11.01 5.49
CA THR A 75 4.95 11.33 6.92
C THR A 75 5.13 12.84 7.13
N PRO A 76 4.35 13.49 8.02
CA PRO A 76 4.50 14.91 8.31
C PRO A 76 5.93 15.23 8.77
N VAL A 77 6.49 16.36 8.32
CA VAL A 77 7.83 16.85 8.74
C VAL A 77 7.89 17.14 10.25
N SER A 78 6.73 17.33 10.89
CA SER A 78 6.59 17.56 12.32
C SER A 78 6.41 16.29 13.17
N ALA A 79 6.56 15.10 12.56
CA ALA A 79 6.51 13.82 13.28
C ALA A 79 7.75 13.60 14.15
#